data_AF-A0A6A8AS81-F1
#
_entry.id   AF-A0A6A8AS81-F1
#
_cell.length_a   1.000
_cell.length_b   1.000
_cell.length_c   1.000
_cell.angle_alpha   90.00
_cell.angle_beta   90.00
_cell.angle_gamma   90.00
#
_symmetry.space_group_name_H-M   'P 1'
#
loop_
_entity.id
_entity.type
_entity.pdbx_description
1 polymer ?
#
loop_
_entity_poly.entity_id
_entity_poly.type
_entity_poly.pdbx_seq_one_letter_code
_entity_poly.pdbx_strand_id
1 'polypeptide(L)'
;MSTTPILVLLVSNLFIGMLIMWFFYRVTMSEGEKKIEKLRTSLKNKDAKLKDLKEETLKHESNIEGLQKTIAKKDKNIRQISAQVKERDDSVSGLNRDLADIRAKKDGLNVQLDKREEAVSLLRDQIKEKDDSIKQLEEDLNTLKEEKQTSITRAEKAETLIQEREKAIEEKDSSIELMREDLTALEKKARDALTRAEAAEACIAKLEGALEESAQEAASQKTRIRSMQDDLSVIDGIGPRISSVLRSAGITSFSKLSEREPQEIQGILVAENPSLTRLTDPSTWHEQAMLAADGDWGGLKAVQDSIKEERRTKTLFNREAQDAVADATIVVQS
;
A
#
# COMPACT_ATOMS: atom_id res chain seq x y z
N MET A 1 -47.60 -143.98 170.71
CA MET A 1 -48.63 -143.78 169.67
C MET A 1 -48.00 -143.02 168.50
N SER A 2 -47.85 -143.71 167.36
CA SER A 2 -47.71 -143.23 165.96
C SER A 2 -47.40 -141.73 165.68
N THR A 3 -46.20 -141.39 165.20
CA THR A 3 -45.89 -140.13 164.48
C THR A 3 -44.91 -140.27 163.30
N THR A 4 -44.78 -141.48 162.74
CA THR A 4 -44.21 -141.72 161.40
C THR A 4 -44.79 -140.86 160.25
N PRO A 5 -45.99 -140.25 160.29
CA PRO A 5 -46.43 -139.32 159.24
C PRO A 5 -45.65 -138.00 159.12
N ILE A 6 -45.00 -137.49 160.18
CA ILE A 6 -44.39 -136.13 160.15
C ILE A 6 -43.09 -136.11 159.33
N LEU A 7 -42.28 -137.17 159.39
CA LEU A 7 -41.03 -137.27 158.64
C LEU A 7 -41.28 -137.44 157.13
N VAL A 8 -42.31 -138.19 156.74
CA VAL A 8 -42.72 -138.36 155.34
C VAL A 8 -43.23 -137.04 154.75
N LEU A 9 -43.97 -136.24 155.53
CA LEU A 9 -44.40 -134.89 155.12
C LEU A 9 -43.22 -133.92 154.94
N LEU A 10 -42.20 -133.97 155.81
CA LEU A 10 -41.00 -133.13 155.70
C LEU A 10 -40.15 -133.47 154.47
N VAL A 11 -39.91 -134.76 154.22
CA VAL A 11 -39.16 -135.20 153.03
C VAL A 11 -39.95 -134.92 151.75
N SER A 12 -41.28 -135.08 151.77
CA SER A 12 -42.15 -134.72 150.65
C SER A 12 -42.14 -133.21 150.38
N ASN A 13 -42.21 -132.34 151.39
CA ASN A 13 -42.10 -130.89 151.21
C ASN A 13 -40.72 -130.46 150.70
N LEU A 14 -39.65 -131.14 151.13
CA LEU A 14 -38.31 -130.90 150.60
C LEU A 14 -38.21 -131.32 149.13
N PHE A 15 -38.79 -132.46 148.77
CA PHE A 15 -38.84 -132.93 147.38
C PHE A 15 -39.71 -132.02 146.51
N ILE A 16 -40.84 -131.55 147.03
CA ILE A 16 -41.72 -130.57 146.37
C ILE A 16 -40.98 -129.23 146.21
N GLY A 17 -40.26 -128.76 147.23
CA GLY A 17 -39.41 -127.57 147.15
C GLY A 17 -38.28 -127.72 146.13
N MET A 18 -37.63 -128.88 146.09
CA MET A 18 -36.64 -129.23 145.06
C MET A 18 -37.26 -129.28 143.67
N LEU A 19 -38.47 -129.83 143.52
CA LEU A 19 -39.19 -129.90 142.25
C LEU A 19 -39.66 -128.51 141.79
N ILE A 20 -40.13 -127.65 142.70
CA ILE A 20 -40.50 -126.26 142.43
C ILE A 20 -39.26 -125.46 142.05
N MET A 21 -38.15 -125.61 142.78
CA MET A 21 -36.89 -124.94 142.49
C MET A 21 -36.26 -125.47 141.20
N TRP A 22 -36.38 -126.76 140.90
CA TRP A 22 -35.99 -127.37 139.63
C TRP A 22 -36.87 -126.89 138.48
N PHE A 23 -38.18 -126.77 138.67
CA PHE A 23 -39.09 -126.24 137.66
C PHE A 23 -38.82 -124.75 137.41
N PHE A 24 -38.64 -123.96 138.46
CA PHE A 24 -38.28 -122.55 138.36
C PHE A 24 -36.91 -122.38 137.71
N TYR A 25 -35.91 -123.20 138.09
CA TYR A 25 -34.60 -123.26 137.45
C TYR A 25 -34.70 -123.68 135.99
N ARG A 26 -35.55 -124.66 135.65
CA ARG A 26 -35.79 -125.12 134.28
C ARG A 26 -36.49 -124.06 133.42
N VAL A 27 -37.46 -123.33 133.97
CA VAL A 27 -38.16 -122.23 133.29
C VAL A 27 -37.23 -121.04 133.08
N THR A 28 -36.52 -120.62 134.14
CA THR A 28 -35.53 -119.53 134.05
C THR A 28 -34.37 -119.89 133.11
N MET A 29 -33.95 -121.16 133.08
CA MET A 29 -32.97 -121.66 132.13
C MET A 29 -33.52 -121.68 130.70
N SER A 30 -34.79 -122.07 130.49
CA SER A 30 -35.45 -121.99 129.17
C SER A 30 -35.57 -120.55 128.66
N GLU A 31 -35.86 -119.58 129.54
CA GLU A 31 -35.84 -118.16 129.19
C GLU A 31 -34.42 -117.68 128.86
N GLY A 32 -33.42 -118.15 129.61
CA GLY A 32 -32.00 -117.94 129.33
C GLY A 32 -31.59 -118.48 127.96
N GLU A 33 -31.92 -119.74 127.67
CA GLU A 33 -31.69 -120.40 126.37
C GLU A 33 -32.37 -119.65 125.22
N LYS A 34 -33.62 -119.21 125.40
CA LYS A 34 -34.33 -118.37 124.41
C LYS A 34 -33.64 -117.04 124.16
N LYS A 35 -33.13 -116.36 125.20
CA LYS A 35 -32.36 -115.12 125.05
C LYS A 35 -31.03 -115.37 124.34
N ILE A 36 -30.33 -116.44 124.70
CA ILE A 36 -29.07 -116.85 124.06
C ILE A 36 -29.30 -117.15 122.57
N GLU A 37 -30.38 -117.85 122.21
CA GLU A 37 -30.68 -118.17 120.81
C GLU A 37 -31.09 -116.93 120.00
N LYS A 38 -31.86 -116.01 120.60
CA LYS A 38 -32.15 -114.69 119.97
C LYS A 38 -30.87 -113.87 119.75
N LEU A 39 -29.97 -113.85 120.72
CA LEU A 39 -28.67 -113.19 120.58
C LEU A 39 -27.83 -113.89 119.52
N ARG A 40 -27.81 -115.23 119.47
CA ARG A 40 -27.05 -116.03 118.50
C ARG A 40 -27.52 -115.78 117.07
N THR A 41 -28.82 -115.79 116.84
CA THR A 41 -29.42 -115.48 115.53
C THR A 41 -29.19 -114.03 115.13
N SER A 42 -29.29 -113.09 116.07
CA SER A 42 -28.95 -111.67 115.83
C SER A 42 -27.48 -111.50 115.47
N LEU A 43 -26.57 -112.18 116.18
CA LEU A 43 -25.12 -112.11 115.94
C LEU A 43 -24.78 -112.72 114.58
N LYS A 44 -25.35 -113.88 114.23
CA LYS A 44 -25.23 -114.48 112.90
C LYS A 44 -25.75 -113.56 111.78
N ASN A 45 -26.87 -112.86 112.00
CA ASN A 45 -27.40 -111.89 111.05
C ASN A 45 -26.48 -110.67 110.91
N LYS A 46 -25.92 -110.17 112.02
CA LYS A 46 -24.93 -109.08 111.99
C LYS A 46 -23.64 -109.51 111.27
N ASP A 47 -23.16 -110.73 111.49
CA ASP A 47 -21.98 -111.26 110.80
C ASP A 47 -22.20 -111.38 109.29
N ALA A 48 -23.38 -111.85 108.87
CA ALA A 48 -23.76 -111.89 107.46
C ALA A 48 -23.77 -110.48 106.84
N LYS A 49 -24.42 -109.51 107.50
CA LYS A 49 -24.43 -108.11 107.06
C LYS A 49 -23.03 -107.49 107.00
N LEU A 50 -22.17 -107.82 107.97
CA LEU A 50 -20.80 -107.32 108.01
C LEU A 50 -19.98 -107.88 106.84
N LYS A 51 -20.20 -109.15 106.48
CA LYS A 51 -19.61 -109.75 105.28
C LYS A 51 -20.08 -109.06 103.99
N ASP A 52 -21.38 -108.86 103.84
CA ASP A 52 -21.95 -108.22 102.64
C ASP A 52 -21.46 -106.77 102.49
N LEU A 53 -21.48 -105.98 103.58
CA LEU A 53 -20.94 -104.61 103.59
C LEU A 53 -19.46 -104.57 103.24
N LYS A 54 -18.67 -105.56 103.68
CA LYS A 54 -17.25 -105.66 103.34
C LYS A 54 -17.05 -105.94 101.85
N GLU A 55 -17.83 -106.84 101.27
CA GLU A 55 -17.80 -107.11 99.83
C GLU A 55 -18.22 -105.87 99.01
N GLU A 56 -19.24 -105.14 99.46
CA GLU A 56 -19.67 -103.88 98.84
C GLU A 56 -18.59 -102.79 98.94
N THR A 57 -17.92 -102.67 100.09
CA THR A 57 -16.80 -101.73 100.29
C THR A 57 -15.64 -102.04 99.35
N LEU A 58 -15.31 -103.32 99.15
CA LEU A 58 -14.27 -103.73 98.19
C LEU A 58 -14.64 -103.40 96.73
N LYS A 59 -15.92 -103.55 96.37
CA LYS A 59 -16.41 -103.14 95.04
C LYS A 59 -16.30 -101.63 94.86
N HIS A 60 -16.66 -100.85 95.87
CA HIS A 60 -16.52 -99.39 95.84
C HIS A 60 -15.05 -98.96 95.73
N GLU A 61 -14.13 -99.61 96.45
CA GLU A 61 -12.69 -99.32 96.35
C GLU A 61 -12.16 -99.57 94.93
N SER A 62 -12.50 -100.72 94.35
CA SER A 62 -12.12 -101.05 92.96
C SER A 62 -12.69 -100.04 91.94
N ASN A 63 -13.94 -99.60 92.15
CA ASN A 63 -14.55 -98.57 91.31
C ASN A 63 -13.85 -97.21 91.49
N ILE A 64 -13.46 -96.84 92.71
CA ILE A 64 -12.72 -95.61 93.00
C ILE A 64 -11.37 -95.61 92.27
N GLU A 65 -10.63 -96.72 92.32
CA GLU A 65 -9.36 -96.84 91.58
C GLU A 65 -9.56 -96.68 90.07
N GLY A 66 -10.60 -97.29 89.50
CA GLY A 66 -10.94 -97.16 88.08
C GLY A 66 -11.29 -95.72 87.68
N LEU A 67 -12.07 -95.03 88.52
CA LEU A 67 -12.40 -93.61 88.32
C LEU A 67 -11.16 -92.73 88.45
N GLN A 68 -10.28 -92.97 89.42
CA GLN A 68 -9.02 -92.24 89.58
C GLN A 68 -8.12 -92.37 88.36
N LYS A 69 -7.96 -93.59 87.81
CA LYS A 69 -7.20 -93.81 86.57
C LYS A 69 -7.81 -93.02 85.39
N THR A 70 -9.13 -92.98 85.31
CA THR A 70 -9.85 -92.22 84.28
C THR A 70 -9.67 -90.71 84.44
N ILE A 71 -9.75 -90.20 85.68
CA ILE A 71 -9.49 -88.79 86.00
C ILE A 71 -8.06 -88.41 85.61
N ALA A 72 -7.06 -89.21 85.99
CA ALA A 72 -5.67 -88.95 85.63
C ALA A 72 -5.44 -88.91 84.10
N LYS A 73 -6.10 -89.79 83.35
CA LYS A 73 -6.07 -89.77 81.87
C LYS A 73 -6.72 -88.49 81.32
N LYS A 74 -7.87 -88.08 81.87
CA LYS A 74 -8.54 -86.84 81.47
C LYS A 74 -7.71 -85.60 81.82
N ASP A 75 -7.06 -85.57 82.97
CA ASP A 75 -6.18 -84.45 83.37
C ASP A 75 -4.98 -84.31 82.44
N LYS A 76 -4.37 -85.42 82.01
CA LYS A 76 -3.32 -85.41 81.00
C LYS A 76 -3.82 -84.83 79.68
N ASN A 77 -5.01 -85.25 79.24
CA ASN A 77 -5.63 -84.73 78.02
C ASN A 77 -5.97 -83.24 78.15
N ILE A 78 -6.50 -82.80 79.28
CA ILE A 78 -6.82 -81.38 79.56
C ILE A 78 -5.54 -80.55 79.46
N ARG A 79 -4.44 -80.97 80.10
CA ARG A 79 -3.14 -80.26 80.03
C ARG A 79 -2.64 -80.14 78.60
N GLN A 80 -2.74 -81.21 77.80
CA GLN A 80 -2.33 -81.18 76.39
C GLN A 80 -3.19 -80.22 75.58
N ILE A 81 -4.52 -80.25 75.74
CA ILE A 81 -5.44 -79.34 75.05
C ILE A 81 -5.18 -77.89 75.47
N SER A 82 -4.97 -77.62 76.75
CA SER A 82 -4.64 -76.28 77.24
C SER A 82 -3.33 -75.74 76.65
N ALA A 83 -2.31 -76.60 76.50
CA ALA A 83 -1.07 -76.22 75.82
C ALA A 83 -1.30 -75.88 74.34
N GLN A 84 -2.08 -76.71 73.62
CA GLN A 84 -2.44 -76.46 72.23
C GLN A 84 -3.34 -75.23 72.03
N VAL A 85 -4.17 -74.88 73.01
CA VAL A 85 -4.95 -73.64 73.00
C VAL A 85 -4.01 -72.44 73.10
N LYS A 86 -3.08 -72.46 74.05
CA LYS A 86 -2.11 -71.38 74.24
C LYS A 86 -1.26 -71.14 72.98
N GLU A 87 -0.74 -72.19 72.37
CA GLU A 87 0.07 -72.06 71.14
C GLU A 87 -0.74 -71.46 69.98
N ARG A 88 -2.02 -71.83 69.86
CA ARG A 88 -2.92 -71.24 68.87
C ARG A 88 -3.25 -69.78 69.20
N ASP A 89 -3.45 -69.43 70.47
CA ASP A 89 -3.68 -68.04 70.88
C ASP A 89 -2.47 -67.16 70.56
N ASP A 90 -1.26 -67.64 70.84
CA ASP A 90 -0.01 -66.96 70.49
C ASP A 90 0.09 -66.77 68.96
N SER A 91 -0.22 -67.81 68.18
CA SER A 91 -0.24 -67.75 66.71
C SER A 91 -1.27 -66.75 66.17
N VAL A 92 -2.49 -66.76 66.72
CA VAL A 92 -3.56 -65.82 66.35
C VAL A 92 -3.16 -64.39 66.67
N SER A 93 -2.50 -64.15 67.80
CA SER A 93 -2.00 -62.83 68.16
C SER A 93 -0.95 -62.32 67.17
N GLY A 94 -0.04 -63.19 66.72
CA GLY A 94 0.96 -62.88 65.70
C GLY A 94 0.33 -62.53 64.36
N LEU A 95 -0.60 -63.38 63.87
CA LEU A 95 -1.33 -63.12 62.63
C LEU A 95 -2.14 -61.82 62.67
N ASN A 96 -2.74 -61.48 63.81
CA ASN A 96 -3.46 -60.23 63.98
C ASN A 96 -2.53 -59.01 63.88
N ARG A 97 -1.31 -59.11 64.39
CA ARG A 97 -0.29 -58.05 64.25
C ARG A 97 0.12 -57.88 62.79
N ASP A 98 0.39 -58.98 62.09
CA ASP A 98 0.78 -58.93 60.68
C ASP A 98 -0.36 -58.37 59.80
N LEU A 99 -1.62 -58.72 60.10
CA LEU A 99 -2.79 -58.13 59.45
C LEU A 99 -2.89 -56.63 59.70
N ALA A 100 -2.57 -56.15 60.91
CA ALA A 100 -2.55 -54.72 61.21
C ALA A 100 -1.46 -53.99 60.41
N ASP A 101 -0.26 -54.57 60.32
CA ASP A 101 0.85 -54.02 59.52
C ASP A 101 0.51 -53.98 58.03
N ILE A 102 -0.12 -55.03 57.49
CA ILE A 102 -0.58 -55.07 56.09
C ILE A 102 -1.65 -54.00 55.84
N ARG A 103 -2.60 -53.81 56.75
CA ARG A 103 -3.61 -52.75 56.63
C ARG A 103 -2.95 -51.37 56.62
N ALA A 104 -2.03 -51.11 57.54
CA ALA A 104 -1.30 -49.84 57.58
C ALA A 104 -0.50 -49.59 56.27
N LYS A 105 0.15 -50.62 55.72
CA LYS A 105 0.83 -50.54 54.42
C LYS A 105 -0.15 -50.26 53.28
N LYS A 106 -1.31 -50.94 53.26
CA LYS A 106 -2.37 -50.72 52.26
C LYS A 106 -2.87 -49.28 52.32
N ASP A 107 -3.17 -48.77 53.50
CA ASP A 107 -3.66 -47.41 53.69
C ASP A 107 -2.60 -46.38 53.26
N GLY A 108 -1.33 -46.63 53.60
CA GLY A 108 -0.21 -45.80 53.15
C GLY A 108 -0.01 -45.80 51.62
N LEU A 109 -0.21 -46.94 50.95
CA LEU A 109 -0.20 -47.03 49.49
C LEU A 109 -1.38 -46.31 48.87
N ASN A 110 -2.58 -46.40 49.46
CA ASN A 110 -3.77 -45.71 48.96
C ASN A 110 -3.58 -44.18 49.00
N VAL A 111 -3.07 -43.64 50.12
CA VAL A 111 -2.74 -42.22 50.23
C VAL A 111 -1.70 -41.78 49.19
N GLN A 112 -0.73 -42.65 48.86
CA GLN A 112 0.23 -42.34 47.79
C GLN A 112 -0.43 -42.36 46.40
N LEU A 113 -1.35 -43.29 46.16
CA LEU A 113 -2.10 -43.39 44.91
C LEU A 113 -2.96 -42.15 44.71
N ASP A 114 -3.69 -41.71 45.73
CA ASP A 114 -4.50 -40.49 45.71
C ASP A 114 -3.65 -39.25 45.35
N LYS A 115 -2.48 -39.09 45.98
CA LYS A 115 -1.53 -38.01 45.65
C LYS A 115 -1.01 -38.07 44.22
N ARG A 116 -0.80 -39.28 43.68
CA ARG A 116 -0.35 -39.46 42.29
C ARG A 116 -1.48 -39.16 41.31
N GLU A 117 -2.71 -39.52 41.63
CA GLU A 117 -3.89 -39.17 40.83
C GLU A 117 -4.10 -37.66 40.75
N GLU A 118 -3.97 -36.94 41.87
CA GLU A 118 -4.00 -35.48 41.90
C GLU A 118 -2.90 -34.87 41.02
N ALA A 119 -1.66 -35.37 41.14
CA ALA A 119 -0.53 -34.89 40.34
C ALA A 119 -0.73 -35.15 38.83
N VAL A 120 -1.28 -36.32 38.46
CA VAL A 120 -1.60 -36.66 37.07
C VAL A 120 -2.72 -35.78 36.54
N SER A 121 -3.72 -35.45 37.35
CA SER A 121 -4.79 -34.50 36.96
C SER A 121 -4.20 -33.14 36.64
N LEU A 122 -3.34 -32.60 37.51
CA LEU A 122 -2.70 -31.30 37.30
C LEU A 122 -1.84 -31.29 36.02
N LEU A 123 -1.04 -32.34 35.80
CA LEU A 123 -0.24 -32.46 34.58
C LEU A 123 -1.10 -32.55 33.32
N ARG A 124 -2.26 -33.22 33.40
CA ARG A 124 -3.21 -33.28 32.29
C ARG A 124 -3.77 -31.90 31.95
N ASP A 125 -4.12 -31.10 32.95
CA ASP A 125 -4.63 -29.74 32.75
C ASP A 125 -3.56 -28.83 32.12
N GLN A 126 -2.31 -28.94 32.57
CA GLN A 126 -1.18 -28.21 31.99
C GLN A 126 -0.88 -28.60 30.54
N ILE A 127 -0.99 -29.90 30.20
CA ILE A 127 -0.83 -30.36 28.82
C ILE A 127 -1.92 -29.75 27.93
N LYS A 128 -3.17 -29.75 28.41
CA LYS A 128 -4.29 -29.15 27.68
C LYS A 128 -4.09 -27.66 27.42
N GLU A 129 -3.65 -26.90 28.41
CA GLU A 129 -3.35 -25.46 28.26
C GLU A 129 -2.25 -25.21 27.21
N LYS A 130 -1.19 -26.05 27.22
CA LYS A 130 -0.14 -25.96 26.21
C LYS A 130 -0.61 -26.35 24.82
N ASP A 131 -1.45 -27.38 24.69
CA ASP A 131 -2.03 -27.77 23.41
C ASP A 131 -2.91 -26.65 22.81
N ASP A 132 -3.69 -25.97 23.65
CA ASP A 132 -4.49 -24.82 23.22
C ASP A 132 -3.60 -23.63 22.82
N SER A 133 -2.49 -23.39 23.56
CA SER A 133 -1.49 -22.39 23.19
C SER A 133 -0.78 -22.72 21.86
N ILE A 134 -0.47 -23.99 21.62
CA ILE A 134 0.15 -24.46 20.36
C ILE A 134 -0.81 -24.23 19.19
N LYS A 135 -2.10 -24.57 19.34
CA LYS A 135 -3.10 -24.32 18.29
C LYS A 135 -3.20 -22.85 17.93
N GLN A 136 -3.19 -21.96 18.93
CA GLN A 136 -3.21 -20.51 18.69
C GLN A 136 -1.97 -20.07 17.90
N LEU A 137 -0.79 -20.54 18.29
CA LEU A 137 0.45 -20.23 17.56
C LEU A 137 0.45 -20.77 16.12
N GLU A 138 -0.14 -21.93 15.88
CA GLU A 138 -0.30 -22.48 14.52
C GLU A 138 -1.25 -21.63 13.66
N GLU A 139 -2.34 -21.12 14.24
CA GLU A 139 -3.26 -20.21 13.57
C GLU A 139 -2.59 -18.86 13.25
N ASP A 140 -1.89 -18.26 14.23
CA ASP A 140 -1.12 -17.03 14.06
C ASP A 140 -0.03 -17.19 12.98
N LEU A 141 0.63 -18.34 12.92
CA LEU A 141 1.64 -18.62 11.90
C LEU A 141 1.04 -18.73 10.49
N ASN A 142 -0.15 -19.32 10.37
CA ASN A 142 -0.85 -19.42 9.08
C ASN A 142 -1.34 -18.07 8.60
N THR A 143 -1.94 -17.25 9.47
CA THR A 143 -2.39 -15.90 9.12
C THR A 143 -1.20 -15.02 8.69
N LEU A 144 -0.09 -15.05 9.45
CA LEU A 144 1.11 -14.31 9.09
C LEU A 144 1.71 -14.77 7.74
N LYS A 145 1.61 -16.07 7.43
CA LYS A 145 2.04 -16.63 6.15
C LYS A 145 1.16 -16.15 5.00
N GLU A 146 -0.16 -16.08 5.20
CA GLU A 146 -1.10 -15.51 4.23
C GLU A 146 -0.84 -14.02 4.01
N GLU A 147 -0.69 -13.24 5.08
CA GLU A 147 -0.31 -11.82 5.02
C GLU A 147 1.00 -11.63 4.25
N LYS A 148 2.02 -12.42 4.58
CA LYS A 148 3.30 -12.39 3.84
C LYS A 148 3.09 -12.70 2.36
N GLN A 149 2.32 -13.72 2.01
CA GLN A 149 2.05 -14.05 0.62
C GLN A 149 1.35 -12.92 -0.12
N THR A 150 0.34 -12.28 0.50
CA THR A 150 -0.33 -11.13 -0.11
C THR A 150 0.63 -9.95 -0.31
N SER A 151 1.52 -9.69 0.65
CA SER A 151 2.56 -8.65 0.52
C SER A 151 3.53 -8.93 -0.62
N ILE A 152 3.94 -10.20 -0.83
CA ILE A 152 4.79 -10.63 -1.94
C ILE A 152 4.08 -10.38 -3.27
N THR A 153 2.82 -10.81 -3.43
CA THR A 153 2.07 -10.57 -4.68
C THR A 153 1.87 -9.09 -4.97
N ARG A 154 1.76 -8.25 -3.93
CA ARG A 154 1.69 -6.79 -4.08
C ARG A 154 3.03 -6.21 -4.53
N ALA A 155 4.13 -6.71 -3.98
CA ALA A 155 5.48 -6.30 -4.38
C ALA A 155 5.76 -6.70 -5.84
N GLU A 156 5.42 -7.93 -6.25
CA GLU A 156 5.54 -8.40 -7.63
C GLU A 156 4.76 -7.52 -8.61
N LYS A 157 3.51 -7.15 -8.28
CA LYS A 157 2.72 -6.21 -9.10
C LYS A 157 3.34 -4.82 -9.18
N ALA A 158 3.92 -4.33 -8.09
CA ALA A 158 4.60 -3.04 -8.09
C ALA A 158 5.84 -3.08 -8.99
N GLU A 159 6.60 -4.17 -8.96
CA GLU A 159 7.76 -4.38 -9.82
C GLU A 159 7.39 -4.40 -11.30
N THR A 160 6.30 -5.09 -11.68
CA THR A 160 5.83 -5.05 -13.08
C THR A 160 5.41 -3.65 -13.52
N LEU A 161 4.78 -2.87 -12.64
CA LEU A 161 4.39 -1.49 -12.94
C LEU A 161 5.62 -0.58 -13.06
N ILE A 162 6.65 -0.79 -12.26
CA ILE A 162 7.92 -0.05 -12.37
C ILE A 162 8.57 -0.32 -13.72
N GLN A 163 8.68 -1.58 -14.13
CA GLN A 163 9.23 -1.95 -15.45
C GLN A 163 8.45 -1.30 -16.62
N GLU A 164 7.12 -1.28 -16.54
CA GLU A 164 6.29 -0.61 -17.55
C GLU A 164 6.54 0.90 -17.59
N ARG A 165 6.69 1.54 -16.42
CA ARG A 165 6.99 2.96 -16.31
C ARG A 165 8.39 3.29 -16.83
N GLU A 166 9.39 2.47 -16.54
CA GLU A 166 10.76 2.63 -17.06
C GLU A 166 10.77 2.59 -18.58
N LYS A 167 10.09 1.61 -19.20
CA LYS A 167 9.95 1.56 -20.66
C LYS A 167 9.26 2.79 -21.23
N ALA A 168 8.19 3.26 -20.59
CA ALA A 168 7.50 4.48 -21.02
C ALA A 168 8.35 5.75 -20.86
N ILE A 169 9.26 5.79 -19.89
CA ILE A 169 10.25 6.87 -19.75
C ILE A 169 11.25 6.80 -20.90
N GLU A 170 11.78 5.62 -21.23
CA GLU A 170 12.73 5.43 -22.33
C GLU A 170 12.15 5.82 -23.70
N GLU A 171 10.88 5.49 -23.95
CA GLU A 171 10.14 5.95 -25.14
C GLU A 171 10.00 7.48 -25.18
N LYS A 172 9.70 8.11 -24.04
CA LYS A 172 9.60 9.56 -23.93
C LYS A 172 10.95 10.26 -24.09
N ASP A 173 12.01 9.72 -23.52
CA ASP A 173 13.37 10.26 -23.66
C ASP A 173 13.82 10.21 -25.12
N SER A 174 13.51 9.11 -25.83
CA SER A 174 13.75 9.00 -27.28
C SER A 174 12.97 10.08 -28.07
N SER A 175 11.71 10.32 -27.70
CA SER A 175 10.91 11.39 -28.32
C SER A 175 11.45 12.78 -28.02
N ILE A 176 11.98 13.02 -26.81
CA ILE A 176 12.58 14.30 -26.43
C ILE A 176 13.86 14.53 -27.23
N GLU A 177 14.69 13.52 -27.44
CA GLU A 177 15.90 13.65 -28.26
C GLU A 177 15.57 14.01 -29.72
N LEU A 178 14.60 13.34 -30.35
CA LEU A 178 14.14 13.73 -31.69
C LEU A 178 13.65 15.18 -31.73
N MET A 179 12.89 15.60 -30.72
CA MET A 179 12.37 16.97 -30.66
C MET A 179 13.47 18.01 -30.40
N ARG A 180 14.53 17.64 -29.68
CA ARG A 180 15.74 18.48 -29.52
C ARG A 180 16.48 18.62 -30.84
N GLU A 181 16.68 17.53 -31.59
CA GLU A 181 17.27 17.59 -32.92
C GLU A 181 16.48 18.51 -33.85
N ASP A 182 15.15 18.35 -33.90
CA ASP A 182 14.26 19.23 -34.66
C ASP A 182 14.39 20.70 -34.24
N LEU A 183 14.49 20.98 -32.93
CA LEU A 183 14.68 22.33 -32.41
C LEU A 183 16.01 22.92 -32.89
N THR A 184 17.12 22.18 -32.83
CA THR A 184 18.42 22.66 -33.32
C THR A 184 18.42 22.90 -34.83
N ALA A 185 17.72 22.05 -35.59
CA ALA A 185 17.56 22.23 -37.03
C ALA A 185 16.75 23.49 -37.35
N LEU A 186 15.70 23.77 -36.57
CA LEU A 186 14.90 24.97 -36.70
C LEU A 186 15.68 26.23 -36.31
N GLU A 187 16.46 26.18 -35.23
CA GLU A 187 17.36 27.26 -34.81
C GLU A 187 18.41 27.58 -35.88
N LYS A 188 18.99 26.55 -36.51
CA LYS A 188 19.91 26.74 -37.65
C LYS A 188 19.20 27.42 -38.82
N LYS A 189 18.01 26.94 -39.21
CA LYS A 189 17.21 27.57 -40.28
C LYS A 189 16.86 29.03 -39.95
N ALA A 190 16.53 29.33 -38.70
CA ALA A 190 16.24 30.69 -38.26
C ALA A 190 17.49 31.58 -38.36
N ARG A 191 18.66 31.07 -37.96
CA ARG A 191 19.95 31.78 -38.09
C ARG A 191 20.31 32.02 -39.57
N ASP A 192 20.10 31.03 -40.43
CA ASP A 192 20.32 31.16 -41.88
C ASP A 192 19.31 32.10 -42.55
N ALA A 193 18.08 32.20 -42.02
CA ALA A 193 17.11 33.19 -42.45
C ALA A 193 17.51 34.60 -42.01
N LEU A 194 18.02 34.75 -40.79
CA LEU A 194 18.51 36.04 -40.27
C LEU A 194 19.69 36.56 -41.11
N THR A 195 20.70 35.74 -41.38
CA THR A 195 21.85 36.16 -42.22
C THR A 195 21.44 36.51 -43.65
N ARG A 196 20.44 35.82 -44.21
CA ARG A 196 19.86 36.18 -45.51
C ARG A 196 19.07 37.48 -45.46
N ALA A 197 18.35 37.73 -44.37
CA ALA A 197 17.64 39.00 -44.18
C ALA A 197 18.64 40.15 -44.07
N GLU A 198 19.69 40.02 -43.26
CA GLU A 198 20.78 41.00 -43.15
C GLU A 198 21.49 41.23 -44.49
N ALA A 199 21.75 40.17 -45.27
CA ALA A 199 22.33 40.29 -46.60
C ALA A 199 21.38 40.97 -47.60
N ALA A 200 20.07 40.72 -47.49
CA ALA A 200 19.07 41.40 -48.30
C ALA A 200 18.97 42.88 -47.94
N GLU A 201 18.99 43.24 -46.65
CA GLU A 201 19.05 44.63 -46.17
C GLU A 201 20.30 45.35 -46.69
N ALA A 202 21.47 44.70 -46.63
CA ALA A 202 22.70 45.26 -47.18
C ALA A 202 22.64 45.45 -48.72
N CYS A 203 21.99 44.53 -49.43
CA CYS A 203 21.78 44.63 -50.88
C CYS A 203 20.82 45.76 -51.24
N ILE A 204 19.74 45.94 -50.48
CA ILE A 204 18.81 47.05 -50.61
C ILE A 204 19.55 48.38 -50.39
N ALA A 205 20.32 48.51 -49.30
CA ALA A 205 21.12 49.71 -49.04
C ALA A 205 22.12 50.02 -50.17
N LYS A 206 22.73 48.99 -50.78
CA LYS A 206 23.62 49.15 -51.93
C LYS A 206 22.87 49.59 -53.19
N LEU A 207 21.68 49.06 -53.44
CA LEU A 207 20.84 49.45 -54.57
C LEU A 207 20.29 50.88 -54.39
N GLU A 208 19.92 51.27 -53.18
CA GLU A 208 19.54 52.64 -52.84
C GLU A 208 20.69 53.62 -53.10
N GLY A 209 21.92 53.29 -52.67
CA GLY A 209 23.10 54.09 -52.98
C GLY A 209 23.37 54.23 -54.48
N ALA A 210 23.26 53.13 -55.25
CA ALA A 210 23.43 53.16 -56.71
C ALA A 210 22.32 53.95 -57.43
N LEU A 211 21.11 53.95 -56.88
CA LEU A 211 19.99 54.73 -57.41
C LEU A 211 20.21 56.22 -57.19
N GLU A 212 20.74 56.62 -56.03
CA GLU A 212 21.07 58.01 -55.71
C GLU A 212 22.17 58.55 -56.65
N GLU A 213 23.25 57.76 -56.87
CA GLU A 213 24.32 58.13 -57.81
C GLU A 213 23.80 58.30 -59.25
N SER A 214 22.95 57.38 -59.72
CA SER A 214 22.33 57.44 -61.06
C SER A 214 21.38 58.64 -61.21
N ALA A 215 20.63 58.98 -60.16
CA ALA A 215 19.76 60.16 -60.14
C ALA A 215 20.57 61.46 -60.23
N GLN A 216 21.73 61.51 -59.57
CA GLN A 216 22.64 62.65 -59.60
C GLN A 216 23.30 62.83 -60.98
N GLU A 217 23.66 61.73 -61.63
CA GLU A 217 24.23 61.75 -62.98
C GLU A 217 23.20 62.18 -64.03
N ALA A 218 21.94 61.73 -63.91
CA ALA A 218 20.83 62.18 -64.74
C ALA A 218 20.49 63.67 -64.54
N ALA A 219 20.54 64.17 -63.30
CA ALA A 219 20.35 65.59 -63.00
C ALA A 219 21.48 66.47 -63.58
N SER A 220 22.71 65.98 -63.55
CA SER A 220 23.90 66.62 -64.13
C SER A 220 23.78 66.75 -65.66
N GLN A 221 23.33 65.68 -66.34
CA GLN A 221 23.09 65.69 -67.78
C GLN A 221 21.95 66.63 -68.17
N LYS A 222 20.85 66.64 -67.43
CA LYS A 222 19.71 67.53 -67.70
C LYS A 222 20.08 69.00 -67.60
N THR A 223 20.99 69.34 -66.68
CA THR A 223 21.45 70.72 -66.47
C THR A 223 22.39 71.18 -67.61
N ARG A 224 23.25 70.28 -68.10
CA ARG A 224 24.18 70.54 -69.21
C ARG A 224 23.47 70.80 -70.54
N ILE A 225 22.37 70.09 -70.82
CA ILE A 225 21.59 70.28 -72.06
C ILE A 225 20.92 71.65 -72.11
N ARG A 226 20.54 72.20 -70.94
CA ARG A 226 19.86 73.50 -70.86
C ARG A 226 20.80 74.71 -71.06
N SER A 227 22.09 74.57 -70.77
CA SER A 227 23.07 75.66 -70.90
C SER A 227 23.65 75.86 -72.30
N MET A 228 23.26 75.04 -73.29
CA MET A 228 23.77 75.09 -74.68
C MET A 228 22.77 75.65 -75.70
N GLN A 229 21.69 76.30 -75.26
CA GLN A 229 20.69 76.88 -76.16
C GLN A 229 20.56 78.40 -75.93
N ASP A 230 20.65 79.19 -76.99
CA ASP A 230 20.56 80.66 -76.91
C ASP A 230 19.11 81.11 -76.77
N ASP A 231 18.89 82.29 -76.21
CA ASP A 231 17.56 82.89 -76.11
C ASP A 231 17.17 83.63 -77.40
N LEU A 232 16.54 82.90 -78.34
CA LEU A 232 16.10 83.46 -79.61
C LEU A 232 15.04 84.59 -79.49
N SER A 233 14.48 84.84 -78.30
CA SER A 233 13.50 85.91 -78.10
C SER A 233 14.07 87.34 -78.18
N VAL A 234 15.40 87.48 -78.28
CA VAL A 234 16.08 88.77 -78.40
C VAL A 234 15.93 89.42 -79.79
N ILE A 235 15.57 88.65 -80.81
CA ILE A 235 15.33 89.14 -82.19
C ILE A 235 13.92 89.73 -82.29
N ASP A 236 13.79 90.93 -82.85
CA ASP A 236 12.50 91.62 -82.98
C ASP A 236 11.59 90.84 -83.93
N GLY A 237 10.41 90.48 -83.42
CA GLY A 237 9.46 89.60 -84.10
C GLY A 237 9.52 88.13 -83.65
N ILE A 238 10.55 87.68 -82.92
CA ILE A 238 10.58 86.31 -82.36
C ILE A 238 10.06 86.31 -80.93
N GLY A 239 8.78 85.96 -80.75
CA GLY A 239 8.19 85.76 -79.42
C GLY A 239 8.41 84.36 -78.83
N PRO A 240 8.02 84.09 -77.57
CA PRO A 240 8.20 82.80 -76.89
C PRO A 240 7.62 81.60 -77.65
N ARG A 241 6.48 81.81 -78.34
CA ARG A 241 5.87 80.77 -79.19
C ARG A 241 6.72 80.47 -80.42
N ILE A 242 7.18 81.50 -81.13
CA ILE A 242 8.04 81.36 -82.32
C ILE A 242 9.38 80.73 -81.90
N SER A 243 9.98 81.16 -80.79
CA SER A 243 11.19 80.53 -80.23
C SER A 243 10.98 79.05 -79.93
N SER A 244 9.84 78.65 -79.35
CA SER A 244 9.54 77.23 -79.12
C SER A 244 9.44 76.43 -80.41
N VAL A 245 8.82 76.98 -81.45
CA VAL A 245 8.70 76.32 -82.77
C VAL A 245 10.08 76.18 -83.42
N LEU A 246 10.88 77.24 -83.41
CA LEU A 246 12.26 77.22 -83.93
C LEU A 246 13.13 76.19 -83.18
N ARG A 247 13.01 76.11 -81.85
CA ARG A 247 13.71 75.10 -81.04
C ARG A 247 13.27 73.68 -81.37
N SER A 248 11.97 73.43 -81.54
CA SER A 248 11.44 72.14 -81.97
C SER A 248 11.95 71.76 -83.38
N ALA A 249 12.18 72.74 -84.25
CA ALA A 249 12.80 72.57 -85.56
C ALA A 249 14.33 72.43 -85.51
N GLY A 250 14.94 72.37 -84.33
CA GLY A 250 16.39 72.19 -84.13
C GLY A 250 17.22 73.48 -84.23
N ILE A 251 16.57 74.63 -84.39
CA ILE A 251 17.18 75.96 -84.38
C ILE A 251 17.19 76.46 -82.93
N THR A 252 18.28 76.18 -82.23
CA THR A 252 18.44 76.43 -80.79
C THR A 252 19.47 77.50 -80.45
N SER A 253 20.10 78.12 -81.45
CA SER A 253 21.15 79.13 -81.30
C SER A 253 21.01 80.24 -82.34
N PHE A 254 21.58 81.43 -82.07
CA PHE A 254 21.56 82.55 -83.02
C PHE A 254 22.28 82.20 -84.32
N SER A 255 23.42 81.50 -84.22
CA SER A 255 24.19 81.02 -85.38
C SER A 255 23.38 80.07 -86.27
N LYS A 256 22.61 79.15 -85.69
CA LYS A 256 21.74 78.27 -86.49
C LYS A 256 20.58 79.02 -87.14
N LEU A 257 20.15 80.14 -86.57
CA LEU A 257 19.09 80.95 -87.12
C LEU A 257 19.61 81.86 -88.25
N SER A 258 20.84 82.38 -88.12
CA SER A 258 21.50 83.17 -89.17
C SER A 258 21.95 82.33 -90.36
N GLU A 259 22.13 81.03 -90.21
CA GLU A 259 22.43 80.15 -91.37
C GLU A 259 21.19 79.84 -92.23
N ARG A 260 19.99 80.17 -91.72
CA ARG A 260 18.73 79.86 -92.40
C ARG A 260 18.26 81.03 -93.24
N GLU A 261 17.95 80.73 -94.48
CA GLU A 261 17.32 81.70 -95.38
C GLU A 261 15.93 82.08 -94.84
N PRO A 262 15.52 83.36 -94.96
CA PRO A 262 14.22 83.80 -94.47
C PRO A 262 13.03 82.99 -95.01
N GLN A 263 13.16 82.46 -96.23
CA GLN A 263 12.14 81.62 -96.86
C GLN A 263 12.00 80.25 -96.19
N GLU A 264 13.10 79.67 -95.70
CA GLU A 264 13.07 78.42 -94.94
C GLU A 264 12.47 78.62 -93.56
N ILE A 265 12.84 79.71 -92.89
CA ILE A 265 12.27 80.09 -91.59
C ILE A 265 10.77 80.30 -91.73
N GLN A 266 10.33 81.03 -92.76
CA GLN A 266 8.93 81.20 -93.10
C GLN A 266 8.23 79.84 -93.32
N GLY A 267 8.87 78.91 -94.06
CA GLY A 267 8.34 77.56 -94.30
C GLY A 267 8.11 76.77 -93.00
N ILE A 268 9.06 76.81 -92.06
CA ILE A 268 8.94 76.15 -90.75
C ILE A 268 7.78 76.75 -89.95
N LEU A 269 7.60 78.08 -89.98
CA LEU A 269 6.51 78.75 -89.27
C LEU A 269 5.14 78.44 -89.90
N VAL A 270 5.04 78.39 -91.24
CA VAL A 270 3.79 78.03 -91.92
C VAL A 270 3.40 76.57 -91.67
N ALA A 271 4.38 75.66 -91.66
CA ALA A 271 4.15 74.23 -91.41
C ALA A 271 3.55 73.99 -90.01
N GLU A 272 3.99 74.77 -89.02
CA GLU A 272 3.48 74.66 -87.65
C GLU A 272 2.17 75.46 -87.45
N ASN A 273 2.13 76.72 -87.89
CA ASN A 273 0.93 77.54 -87.80
C ASN A 273 0.94 78.71 -88.81
N PRO A 274 0.11 78.66 -89.87
CA PRO A 274 0.01 79.71 -90.89
C PRO A 274 -0.38 81.10 -90.36
N SER A 275 -0.88 81.21 -89.13
CA SER A 275 -1.26 82.49 -88.52
C SER A 275 -0.06 83.27 -88.00
N LEU A 276 1.07 82.60 -87.70
CA LEU A 276 2.27 83.25 -87.16
C LEU A 276 2.93 84.18 -88.18
N THR A 277 2.92 83.79 -89.45
CA THR A 277 3.50 84.55 -90.56
C THR A 277 2.67 85.77 -90.98
N ARG A 278 1.45 85.93 -90.44
CA ARG A 278 0.66 87.16 -90.61
C ARG A 278 1.03 88.25 -89.61
N LEU A 279 1.62 87.90 -88.47
CA LEU A 279 1.93 88.83 -87.39
C LEU A 279 3.35 89.39 -87.46
N THR A 280 4.26 88.66 -88.12
CA THR A 280 5.69 88.96 -88.12
C THR A 280 6.27 88.70 -89.49
N ASP A 281 7.29 89.47 -89.87
CA ASP A 281 8.01 89.29 -91.13
C ASP A 281 9.41 88.70 -90.84
N PRO A 282 9.65 87.40 -91.15
CA PRO A 282 10.93 86.75 -90.92
C PRO A 282 12.06 87.21 -91.84
N SER A 283 11.77 88.04 -92.85
CA SER A 283 12.79 88.59 -93.77
C SER A 283 13.95 89.27 -93.03
N THR A 284 13.65 89.88 -91.89
CA THR A 284 14.61 90.64 -91.08
C THR A 284 15.29 89.81 -89.98
N TRP A 285 14.87 88.57 -89.76
CA TRP A 285 15.40 87.74 -88.65
C TRP A 285 16.77 87.18 -88.96
N HIS A 286 17.07 86.91 -90.22
CA HIS A 286 18.37 86.41 -90.65
C HIS A 286 19.48 87.42 -90.32
N GLU A 287 19.29 88.68 -90.73
CA GLU A 287 20.24 89.77 -90.47
C GLU A 287 20.39 90.06 -88.97
N GLN A 288 19.27 90.09 -88.24
CA GLN A 288 19.28 90.25 -86.78
C GLN A 288 19.96 89.06 -86.06
N ALA A 289 19.73 87.83 -86.53
CA ALA A 289 20.36 86.64 -85.96
C ALA A 289 21.86 86.63 -86.22
N MET A 290 22.32 87.12 -87.36
CA MET A 290 23.74 87.25 -87.68
C MET A 290 24.42 88.24 -86.73
N LEU A 291 23.83 89.42 -86.53
CA LEU A 291 24.33 90.42 -85.58
C LEU A 291 24.32 89.90 -84.13
N ALA A 292 23.27 89.17 -83.74
CA ALA A 292 23.19 88.54 -82.42
C ALA A 292 24.20 87.39 -82.24
N ALA A 293 24.47 86.61 -83.29
CA ALA A 293 25.47 85.54 -83.29
C ALA A 293 26.90 86.10 -83.20
N ASP A 294 27.17 87.22 -83.85
CA ASP A 294 28.45 87.93 -83.79
C ASP A 294 28.62 88.75 -82.49
N GLY A 295 27.58 88.81 -81.65
CA GLY A 295 27.58 89.56 -80.39
C GLY A 295 27.52 91.08 -80.57
N ASP A 296 27.22 91.56 -81.78
CA ASP A 296 27.05 92.98 -82.09
C ASP A 296 25.62 93.45 -81.73
N TRP A 297 25.38 93.57 -80.43
CA TRP A 297 24.11 94.07 -79.89
C TRP A 297 23.83 95.54 -80.26
N GLY A 298 24.88 96.32 -80.55
CA GLY A 298 24.77 97.71 -80.97
C GLY A 298 24.20 97.81 -82.40
N GLY A 299 24.78 97.04 -83.32
CA GLY A 299 24.29 96.89 -84.69
C GLY A 299 22.89 96.30 -84.74
N LEU A 300 22.61 95.26 -83.94
CA LEU A 300 21.27 94.66 -83.84
C LEU A 300 20.21 95.69 -83.49
N LYS A 301 20.47 96.52 -82.46
CA LYS A 301 19.52 97.53 -82.01
C LYS A 301 19.30 98.61 -83.07
N ALA A 302 20.34 99.02 -83.79
CA ALA A 302 20.23 99.98 -84.89
C ALA A 302 19.34 99.44 -86.03
N VAL A 303 19.48 98.15 -86.39
CA VAL A 303 18.61 97.48 -87.38
C VAL A 303 17.17 97.38 -86.87
N GLN A 304 16.96 97.06 -85.59
CA GLN A 304 15.62 97.02 -85.02
C GLN A 304 14.94 98.41 -85.00
N ASP A 305 15.68 99.46 -84.68
CA ASP A 305 15.18 100.83 -84.66
C ASP A 305 14.88 101.34 -86.09
N SER A 306 15.70 100.98 -87.09
CA SER A 306 15.44 101.32 -88.48
C SER A 306 14.19 100.61 -89.03
N ILE A 307 13.99 99.33 -88.72
CA ILE A 307 12.80 98.55 -89.09
C ILE A 307 11.54 99.14 -88.45
N LYS A 308 11.62 99.58 -87.18
CA LYS A 308 10.50 100.25 -86.50
C LYS A 308 10.16 101.59 -87.14
N GLU A 309 11.15 102.38 -87.53
CA GLU A 309 10.95 103.66 -88.20
C GLU A 309 10.38 103.50 -89.61
N GLU A 310 10.82 102.47 -90.36
CA GLU A 310 10.24 102.12 -91.67
C GLU A 310 8.76 101.69 -91.55
N ARG A 311 8.40 100.90 -90.53
CA ARG A 311 6.99 100.56 -90.25
C ARG A 311 6.17 101.81 -89.91
N ARG A 312 6.73 102.79 -89.20
CA ARG A 312 6.05 104.07 -88.89
C ARG A 312 5.81 104.92 -90.13
N THR A 313 6.82 105.09 -90.99
CA THR A 313 6.69 105.91 -92.21
C THR A 313 5.73 105.29 -93.24
N LYS A 314 5.72 103.96 -93.39
CA LYS A 314 4.69 103.24 -94.19
C LYS A 314 3.28 103.45 -93.66
N THR A 315 3.11 103.56 -92.34
CA THR A 315 1.79 103.78 -91.72
C THR A 315 1.31 105.24 -91.89
N LEU A 316 2.22 106.21 -91.92
CA LEU A 316 1.91 107.62 -92.15
C LEU A 316 1.56 107.91 -93.62
N PHE A 317 2.30 107.33 -94.56
CA PHE A 317 2.04 107.48 -96.01
C PHE A 317 0.71 106.84 -96.44
N ASN A 318 0.32 105.72 -95.83
CA ASN A 318 -0.94 105.03 -96.14
C ASN A 318 -2.19 105.74 -95.57
N ARG A 319 -2.01 106.69 -94.63
CA ARG A 319 -3.08 107.49 -94.04
C ARG A 319 -3.33 108.78 -94.82
N GLU A 320 -2.27 109.43 -95.32
CA GLU A 320 -2.38 110.58 -96.25
C GLU A 320 -2.96 110.17 -97.61
N ALA A 321 -2.70 108.93 -98.07
CA ALA A 321 -3.30 108.39 -99.29
C ALA A 321 -4.80 108.03 -99.13
N GLN A 322 -5.32 107.88 -97.90
CA GLN A 322 -6.74 107.60 -97.66
C GLN A 322 -7.59 108.89 -97.52
N ASP A 323 -7.02 109.99 -97.04
CA ASP A 323 -7.72 111.28 -96.93
C ASP A 323 -7.82 112.03 -98.29
N ALA A 324 -6.93 111.76 -99.25
CA ALA A 324 -6.96 112.37 -100.58
C ALA A 324 -7.97 111.72 -101.58
N VAL A 325 -8.53 110.55 -101.25
CA VAL A 325 -9.46 109.81 -102.13
C VAL A 325 -10.94 110.04 -101.76
N ALA A 326 -11.22 110.60 -100.58
CA ALA A 326 -12.58 110.92 -100.14
C ALA A 326 -13.12 112.27 -100.68
N ASP A 327 -12.24 113.23 -101.01
CA ASP A 327 -12.64 114.60 -101.43
C ASP A 327 -12.85 114.76 -102.96
N ALA A 328 -12.59 113.70 -103.74
CA ALA A 328 -12.68 113.72 -105.21
C ALA A 328 -13.90 112.97 -105.82
N THR A 329 -14.84 112.45 -105.00
CA THR A 329 -15.98 111.65 -105.50
C THR A 329 -17.37 112.30 -105.28
N ILE A 330 -17.44 113.57 -104.84
CA ILE A 330 -18.69 114.35 -104.72
C ILE A 330 -18.73 115.52 -105.75
N VAL A 331 -18.40 115.33 -107.03
CA VAL A 331 -18.67 116.37 -108.09
C VAL A 331 -18.98 115.78 -109.49
N VAL A 332 -19.53 114.57 -109.66
CA VAL A 332 -20.09 114.19 -110.98
C VAL A 332 -21.35 113.32 -110.85
N GLN A 333 -22.48 113.96 -110.58
CA GLN A 333 -23.71 113.70 -111.36
C GLN A 333 -23.73 114.72 -112.50
N SER A 334 -24.32 114.31 -113.64
CA SER A 334 -24.75 115.09 -114.83
C SER A 334 -23.93 114.84 -116.08
#